data_AF-A0A2S0VW96-F1
#
_entry.id   AF-A0A2S0VW96-F1
#
_cell.length_a   1.000
_cell.length_b   1.000
_cell.length_c   1.000
_cell.angle_alpha   90.00
_cell.angle_beta   90.00
_cell.angle_gamma   90.00
#
_symmetry.space_group_name_H-M   'P 1'
#
loop_
_entity.id
_entity.type
_entity.pdbx_description
1 polymer ?
#
loop_
_entity_poly.entity_id
_entity_poly.type
_entity_poly.pdbx_seq_one_letter_code
_entity_poly.pdbx_strand_id
1 'polypeptide(L)'
;MVTESQAYIELISYFTENLDMFNESNHPSLDKSLRDLIEEHIAEKMISFFAQHESLDQDTRMDVVREVDAIVTDLEEFLSRRLEQKATAQQEEFIVEYSGLIKNLFDSVFVD
;
A
#
# COMPACT_ATOMS: atom_id res chain seq x y z
N MET A 1 -8.78 -3.73 -12.46
CA MET A 1 -7.61 -3.74 -13.39
C MET A 1 -6.41 -4.46 -12.78
N VAL A 2 -5.86 -3.94 -11.68
CA VAL A 2 -4.89 -4.69 -10.86
C VAL A 2 -5.57 -5.41 -9.71
N THR A 3 -6.62 -4.81 -9.14
CA THR A 3 -7.42 -5.36 -8.02
C THR A 3 -8.21 -6.63 -8.38
N GLU A 4 -8.32 -6.97 -9.66
CA GLU A 4 -8.95 -8.21 -10.14
C GLU A 4 -7.90 -9.28 -10.52
N SER A 5 -6.61 -8.95 -10.42
CA SER A 5 -5.53 -9.83 -10.85
C SER A 5 -5.17 -10.87 -9.79
N GLN A 6 -4.62 -12.00 -10.24
CA GLN A 6 -4.08 -13.02 -9.34
C GLN A 6 -2.93 -12.45 -8.47
N ALA A 7 -2.10 -11.58 -9.03
CA ALA A 7 -1.01 -10.93 -8.31
C ALA A 7 -1.51 -10.05 -7.15
N TYR A 8 -2.68 -9.43 -7.29
CA TYR A 8 -3.30 -8.71 -6.19
C TYR A 8 -3.82 -9.63 -5.09
N ILE A 9 -4.41 -10.77 -5.43
CA ILE A 9 -4.83 -11.78 -4.44
C ILE A 9 -3.62 -12.27 -3.63
N GLU A 10 -2.48 -12.48 -4.29
CA GLU A 10 -1.22 -12.86 -3.65
C GLU A 10 -0.69 -11.73 -2.74
N LEU A 11 -0.79 -10.48 -3.18
CA LEU A 11 -0.41 -9.31 -2.39
C LEU A 11 -1.26 -9.19 -1.11
N ILE A 12 -2.58 -9.33 -1.21
CA ILE A 12 -3.47 -9.35 -0.04
C ILE A 12 -3.15 -10.55 0.86
N SER A 13 -2.85 -11.72 0.29
CA SER A 13 -2.46 -12.90 1.06
C SER A 13 -1.20 -12.62 1.89
N TYR A 14 -0.16 -12.05 1.27
CA TYR A 14 1.05 -11.61 1.96
C TYR A 14 0.76 -10.63 3.10
N PHE A 15 -0.14 -9.67 2.89
CA PHE A 15 -0.57 -8.75 3.95
C PHE A 15 -1.22 -9.50 5.13
N THR A 16 -2.18 -10.37 4.83
CA THR A 16 -2.94 -11.09 5.86
C THR A 16 -2.10 -12.10 6.64
N GLU A 17 -1.10 -12.73 6.00
CA GLU A 17 -0.14 -13.63 6.67
C GLU A 17 0.72 -12.90 7.70
N ASN A 18 0.92 -11.59 7.53
CA ASN A 18 1.71 -10.76 8.44
C ASN A 18 0.83 -9.93 9.39
N LEU A 19 -0.50 -10.08 9.36
CA LEU A 19 -1.43 -9.22 10.11
C LEU A 19 -1.19 -9.25 11.63
N ASP A 20 -0.67 -10.36 12.15
CA ASP A 20 -0.38 -10.52 13.58
C ASP A 20 0.67 -9.54 14.10
N MET A 21 1.59 -9.06 13.26
CA MET A 21 2.58 -8.05 13.67
C MET A 21 1.93 -6.70 14.05
N PHE A 22 0.69 -6.47 13.60
CA PHE A 22 -0.08 -5.28 13.93
C PHE A 22 -0.88 -5.42 15.24
N ASN A 23 -0.89 -6.61 15.86
CA ASN A 23 -1.47 -6.82 17.19
C ASN A 23 -0.50 -6.48 18.33
N GLU A 24 0.80 -6.53 18.07
CA GLU A 24 1.82 -6.44 19.11
C GLU A 24 2.42 -5.03 19.21
N SER A 25 2.29 -4.40 20.38
CA SER A 25 2.88 -3.09 20.67
C SER A 25 4.06 -3.20 21.66
N ASN A 26 4.83 -4.29 21.60
CA ASN A 26 5.96 -4.52 22.51
C ASN A 26 7.21 -3.72 22.14
N HIS A 27 7.19 -3.04 21.00
CA HIS A 27 8.29 -2.21 20.51
C HIS A 27 8.02 -0.72 20.76
N PRO A 28 9.09 0.10 20.89
CA PRO A 28 8.94 1.55 20.95
C PRO A 28 8.13 2.07 19.76
N SER A 29 7.13 2.89 20.06
CA SER A 29 6.29 3.51 19.05
C SER A 29 6.99 4.70 18.40
N LEU A 30 6.76 4.88 17.11
CA LEU A 30 7.08 6.06 16.33
C LEU A 30 6.12 7.22 16.68
N ASP A 31 6.32 8.39 16.08
CA ASP A 31 5.41 9.53 16.27
C ASP A 31 4.27 9.58 15.24
N LYS A 32 4.27 8.68 14.27
CA LYS A 32 3.23 8.55 13.23
C LYS A 32 2.27 7.41 13.54
N SER A 33 1.02 7.56 13.16
CA SER A 33 0.04 6.47 13.18
C SER A 33 0.29 5.49 12.02
N LEU A 34 -0.30 4.29 12.12
CA LEU A 34 -0.28 3.34 10.99
C LEU A 34 -0.95 3.93 9.74
N ARG A 35 -2.05 4.68 9.93
CA ARG A 35 -2.72 5.42 8.86
C ARG A 35 -1.76 6.37 8.14
N ASP A 36 -1.07 7.22 8.90
CA ASP A 36 -0.16 8.22 8.34
C ASP A 36 0.92 7.56 7.47
N LEU A 37 1.51 6.45 7.96
CA LEU A 37 2.55 5.73 7.23
C LEU A 37 2.05 5.09 5.94
N ILE A 38 0.84 4.50 5.97
CA ILE A 38 0.22 3.88 4.79
C ILE A 38 -0.03 4.95 3.73
N GLU A 39 -0.68 6.05 4.10
CA GLU A 39 -1.00 7.15 3.19
C GLU A 39 0.26 7.78 2.59
N GLU A 40 1.26 8.06 3.43
CA GLU A 40 2.53 8.67 3.01
C GLU A 40 3.29 7.79 2.02
N HIS A 41 3.54 6.52 2.37
CA HIS A 41 4.35 5.67 1.52
C HIS A 41 3.63 5.29 0.24
N ILE A 42 2.30 5.04 0.27
CA ILE A 42 1.55 4.79 -0.97
C ILE A 42 1.58 6.02 -1.87
N ALA A 43 1.39 7.23 -1.33
CA ALA A 43 1.47 8.47 -2.10
C ALA A 43 2.85 8.64 -2.76
N GLU A 44 3.94 8.40 -2.03
CA GLU A 44 5.30 8.42 -2.57
C GLU A 44 5.49 7.46 -3.75
N LYS A 45 4.97 6.23 -3.63
CA LYS A 45 5.05 5.23 -4.70
C LYS A 45 4.23 5.64 -5.91
N MET A 46 3.06 6.24 -5.72
CA MET A 46 2.23 6.71 -6.83
C MET A 46 2.84 7.90 -7.55
N ILE A 47 3.43 8.85 -6.83
CA ILE A 47 4.19 9.95 -7.44
C ILE A 47 5.35 9.38 -8.27
N SER A 48 6.11 8.43 -7.72
CA SER A 48 7.21 7.78 -8.44
C SER A 48 6.73 6.99 -9.66
N PHE A 49 5.57 6.33 -9.58
CA PHE A 49 4.98 5.59 -10.70
C PHE A 49 4.62 6.55 -11.84
N PHE A 50 3.84 7.60 -11.56
CA PHE A 50 3.44 8.54 -12.62
C PHE A 50 4.61 9.32 -13.23
N ALA A 51 5.69 9.53 -12.48
CA ALA A 51 6.93 10.12 -13.00
C ALA A 51 7.70 9.16 -13.93
N GLN A 52 7.55 7.84 -13.77
CA GLN A 52 8.14 6.85 -14.66
C GLN A 52 7.30 6.61 -15.91
N HIS A 53 5.98 6.79 -15.79
CA HIS A 53 4.99 6.53 -16.83
C HIS A 53 4.35 7.84 -17.32
N GLU A 54 5.18 8.81 -17.74
CA GLU A 54 4.70 10.15 -18.13
C GLU A 54 3.75 10.13 -19.34
N SER A 55 3.87 9.11 -20.20
CA SER A 55 3.07 8.93 -21.42
C SER A 55 1.62 8.48 -21.16
N LEU A 56 1.27 8.08 -19.93
CA LEU A 56 -0.09 7.68 -19.60
C LEU A 56 -1.06 8.84 -19.79
N ASP A 57 -2.14 8.57 -20.52
CA ASP A 57 -3.24 9.53 -20.68
C ASP A 57 -4.00 9.77 -19.37
N GLN A 58 -4.82 10.82 -19.37
CA GLN A 58 -5.53 11.25 -18.17
C GLN A 58 -6.55 10.21 -17.68
N ASP A 59 -7.20 9.48 -18.57
CA ASP A 59 -8.21 8.49 -18.21
C ASP A 59 -7.55 7.30 -17.51
N THR A 60 -6.44 6.81 -18.06
CA THR A 60 -5.63 5.73 -17.49
C THR A 60 -5.05 6.13 -16.12
N ARG A 61 -4.56 7.37 -15.98
CA ARG A 61 -4.08 7.88 -14.68
C ARG A 61 -5.19 7.89 -13.63
N MET A 62 -6.41 8.28 -14.01
CA MET A 62 -7.54 8.29 -13.10
C MET A 62 -7.97 6.89 -12.68
N ASP A 63 -7.91 5.91 -13.60
CA ASP A 63 -8.18 4.52 -13.27
C ASP A 63 -7.14 3.93 -12.32
N VAL A 64 -5.85 4.25 -12.51
CA VAL A 64 -4.79 3.88 -11.57
C VAL A 64 -5.05 4.46 -10.17
N VAL A 65 -5.45 5.74 -10.07
CA VAL A 65 -5.80 6.36 -8.77
C VAL A 65 -6.96 5.62 -8.10
N ARG A 66 -8.02 5.29 -8.85
CA ARG A 66 -9.17 4.53 -8.31
C ARG A 66 -8.78 3.15 -7.79
N GLU A 67 -7.89 2.47 -8.49
CA GLU A 67 -7.39 1.16 -8.06
C GLU A 67 -6.56 1.29 -6.79
N VAL A 68 -5.73 2.33 -6.67
CA VAL A 68 -4.99 2.60 -5.42
C VAL A 68 -5.92 2.90 -4.26
N ASP A 69 -6.94 3.72 -4.46
CA ASP A 69 -7.94 4.04 -3.43
C ASP A 69 -8.65 2.76 -2.93
N ALA A 70 -8.97 1.83 -3.84
CA ALA A 70 -9.54 0.53 -3.48
C ALA A 70 -8.55 -0.31 -2.64
N ILE A 71 -7.27 -0.36 -3.03
CA ILE A 71 -6.24 -1.07 -2.26
C ILE A 71 -6.10 -0.48 -0.86
N VAL A 72 -6.04 0.85 -0.72
CA VAL A 72 -5.96 1.52 0.58
C VAL A 72 -7.18 1.18 1.42
N THR A 73 -8.38 1.23 0.84
CA THR A 73 -9.63 0.90 1.53
C THR A 73 -9.58 -0.53 2.11
N ASP A 74 -9.11 -1.51 1.33
CA ASP A 74 -8.98 -2.90 1.79
C ASP A 74 -7.99 -3.01 2.97
N LEU A 75 -6.84 -2.33 2.90
CA LEU A 75 -5.89 -2.29 4.01
C LEU A 75 -6.49 -1.69 5.27
N GLU A 76 -7.27 -0.62 5.11
CA GLU A 76 -7.95 0.03 6.22
C GLU A 76 -8.98 -0.91 6.87
N GLU A 77 -9.69 -1.71 6.08
CA GLU A 77 -10.63 -2.70 6.59
C GLU A 77 -9.92 -3.78 7.42
N PHE A 78 -8.78 -4.30 6.94
CA PHE A 78 -8.02 -5.32 7.65
C PHE A 78 -7.41 -4.82 8.96
N LEU A 79 -6.96 -3.56 9.00
CA LEU A 79 -6.35 -2.96 10.18
C LEU A 79 -7.40 -2.39 11.15
N SER A 80 -8.55 -1.94 10.65
CA SER A 80 -9.66 -1.41 11.44
C SER A 80 -9.16 -0.36 12.45
N ARG A 81 -9.52 -0.51 13.74
CA ARG A 81 -9.13 0.41 14.81
C ARG A 81 -7.61 0.52 15.05
N ARG A 82 -6.80 -0.39 14.50
CA ARG A 82 -5.33 -0.35 14.64
C ARG A 82 -4.72 0.82 13.88
N LEU A 83 -5.37 1.30 12.81
CA LEU A 83 -4.90 2.43 11.99
C LEU A 83 -4.53 3.67 12.82
N GLU A 84 -5.28 3.93 13.90
CA GLU A 84 -5.13 5.10 14.76
C GLU A 84 -4.01 4.93 15.82
N GLN A 85 -3.41 3.76 15.90
CA GLN A 85 -2.33 3.49 16.85
C GLN A 85 -1.00 3.98 16.30
N LYS A 86 -0.13 4.45 17.20
CA LYS A 86 1.25 4.77 16.85
C LYS A 86 1.96 3.52 16.35
N ALA A 87 2.54 3.62 15.17
CA ALA A 87 3.23 2.52 14.53
C ALA A 87 4.54 2.17 15.27
N THR A 88 5.04 0.96 15.09
CA THR A 88 6.41 0.59 15.48
C THR A 88 7.33 0.65 14.26
N ALA A 89 8.65 0.69 14.48
CA ALA A 89 9.62 0.66 13.38
C ALA A 89 9.49 -0.58 12.48
N GLN A 90 9.14 -1.73 13.06
CA GLN A 90 8.92 -2.96 12.29
C GLN A 90 7.67 -2.87 11.40
N GLN A 91 6.61 -2.20 11.88
CA GLN A 91 5.41 -1.98 11.09
C GLN A 91 5.65 -0.98 9.96
N GLU A 92 6.45 0.07 10.20
CA GLU A 92 6.89 1.00 9.15
C GLU A 92 7.70 0.27 8.06
N GLU A 93 8.67 -0.56 8.44
CA GLU A 93 9.46 -1.36 7.50
C GLU A 93 8.57 -2.23 6.59
N PHE A 94 7.59 -2.90 7.19
CA PHE A 94 6.62 -3.69 6.43
C PHE A 94 5.77 -2.82 5.48
N ILE A 95 5.27 -1.67 5.94
CA ILE A 95 4.48 -0.76 5.09
C ILE A 95 5.31 -0.23 3.91
N VAL A 96 6.59 0.09 4.14
CA VAL A 96 7.52 0.51 3.08
C VAL A 96 7.70 -0.60 2.04
N GLU A 97 7.91 -1.83 2.47
CA GLU A 97 8.01 -2.98 1.57
C GLU A 97 6.70 -3.17 0.79
N TYR A 98 5.58 -3.22 1.51
CA TYR A 98 4.26 -3.47 0.94
C TYR A 98 3.86 -2.41 -0.09
N SER A 99 4.11 -1.12 0.20
CA SER A 99 3.89 -0.04 -0.78
C SER A 99 4.74 -0.23 -2.04
N GLY A 100 5.97 -0.72 -1.90
CA GLY A 100 6.82 -1.09 -3.03
C GLY A 100 6.22 -2.21 -3.89
N LEU A 101 5.62 -3.22 -3.26
CA LEU A 101 4.92 -4.30 -3.97
C LEU A 101 3.67 -3.79 -4.71
N ILE A 102 2.90 -2.85 -4.12
CA ILE A 102 1.79 -2.18 -4.81
C ILE A 102 2.31 -1.48 -6.07
N LYS A 103 3.41 -0.72 -5.97
CA LYS A 103 4.00 -0.06 -7.15
C LYS A 103 4.37 -1.09 -8.23
N ASN A 104 5.04 -2.17 -7.84
CA ASN A 104 5.45 -3.23 -8.76
C ASN A 104 4.24 -3.89 -9.45
N LEU A 105 3.11 -4.02 -8.75
CA LEU A 105 1.87 -4.52 -9.32
C LEU A 105 1.39 -3.62 -10.48
N PHE A 106 1.40 -2.29 -10.29
CA PHE A 106 1.08 -1.37 -11.37
C PHE A 106 2.15 -1.38 -12.47
N ASP A 107 3.43 -1.32 -12.12
CA ASP A 107 4.51 -1.36 -13.11
C ASP A 107 4.37 -2.59 -14.02
N SER A 108 3.99 -3.76 -13.48
CA SER A 108 3.80 -5.01 -14.23
C SER A 108 2.75 -4.92 -15.35
N VAL A 109 1.77 -4.02 -15.23
CA VAL A 109 0.72 -3.81 -16.23
C VAL A 109 1.21 -2.91 -17.37
N PHE A 110 2.14 -2.01 -17.08
CA PHE A 110 2.66 -1.01 -18.00
C PHE A 110 4.12 -1.28 -18.41
N VAL A 111 4.57 -2.53 -18.29
CA VAL A 111 5.87 -2.96 -18.83
C VAL A 111 5.78 -3.01 -20.35
N ASP A 112 6.64 -2.24 -21.02
CA ASP A 112 6.92 -2.39 -22.46
C ASP A 112 7.63 -3.72 -22.77
#